data_AF-A0ABD1YRR8-F1
#
_entry.id   AF-A0ABD1YRR8-F1
#
_cell.length_a   1.000
_cell.length_b   1.000
_cell.length_c   1.000
_cell.angle_alpha   90.00
_cell.angle_beta   90.00
_cell.angle_gamma   90.00
#
_symmetry.space_group_name_H-M   'P 1'
#
loop_
_entity.id
_entity.type
_entity.pdbx_description
1 polymer ?
#
loop_
_entity_poly.entity_id
_entity_poly.type
_entity_poly.pdbx_seq_one_letter_code
_entity_poly.pdbx_strand_id
1 'polypeptide(L)'
;MWQAELKKKLRAGLEDLLASKNEYQIVIPDLPAEESEPVEQMEEDMSEVLARQRAKEAAKQATLLRKRLKVLQRELPRTPPTGVELLKSSLQTSDNVTYLDEADELIRWELVDLLEHDAVKYPMNEEAPTKEKRKSTKATTNGKP
;
A
#
# COMPACT_ATOMS: atom_id res chain seq x y z
N MET A 1 10.84 -84.40 -5.98
CA MET A 1 10.09 -84.57 -4.70
C MET A 1 10.78 -83.92 -3.51
N TRP A 2 12.12 -84.02 -3.34
CA TRP A 2 12.85 -83.48 -2.18
C TRP A 2 12.63 -81.98 -1.89
N GLN A 3 12.62 -81.13 -2.93
CA GLN A 3 12.38 -79.69 -2.76
C GLN A 3 10.96 -79.38 -2.22
N ALA A 4 9.96 -80.23 -2.52
CA ALA A 4 8.60 -80.05 -2.04
C ALA A 4 8.51 -80.39 -0.54
N GLU A 5 9.24 -81.41 -0.08
CA GLU A 5 9.32 -81.74 1.34
C GLU A 5 10.08 -80.67 2.13
N LEU A 6 11.16 -80.13 1.57
CA LEU A 6 11.90 -79.03 2.19
C LEU A 6 11.01 -77.79 2.38
N LYS A 7 10.22 -77.44 1.35
CA LYS A 7 9.24 -76.34 1.42
C LYS A 7 8.13 -76.60 2.44
N LYS A 8 7.66 -77.85 2.56
CA LYS A 8 6.66 -78.24 3.59
C LYS A 8 7.21 -78.08 5.00
N LYS A 9 8.45 -78.53 5.25
CA LYS A 9 9.12 -78.38 6.55
C LYS A 9 9.34 -76.90 6.91
N LEU A 10 9.75 -76.09 5.94
CA LEU A 10 9.95 -74.65 6.16
C LEU A 10 8.65 -73.93 6.55
N ARG A 11 7.54 -74.22 5.85
CA ARG A 11 6.23 -73.63 6.17
C ARG A 11 5.74 -74.04 7.56
N ALA A 12 5.84 -75.32 7.90
CA ALA A 12 5.45 -75.80 9.22
C ALA A 12 6.23 -75.10 10.35
N GLY A 13 7.54 -74.87 10.16
CA GLY A 13 8.36 -74.15 11.13
C GLY A 13 8.06 -72.64 11.23
N LEU A 14 7.59 -72.02 10.15
CA LEU A 14 7.18 -70.60 10.17
C LEU A 14 5.77 -70.42 10.74
N GLU A 15 4.87 -71.38 10.55
CA GLU A 15 3.51 -71.37 11.10
C GLU A 15 3.48 -71.66 12.62
N ASP A 16 4.45 -72.40 13.14
CA ASP A 16 4.62 -72.65 14.58
C ASP A 16 5.16 -71.43 15.34
N LEU A 17 5.67 -70.42 14.61
CA LEU A 17 6.12 -69.19 15.23
C LEU A 17 4.90 -68.36 15.66
N LEU A 18 4.83 -68.03 16.95
CA LEU A 18 3.79 -67.13 17.47
C LEU A 18 3.77 -65.85 16.64
N ALA A 19 2.58 -65.46 16.16
CA ALA A 19 2.42 -64.27 15.34
C ALA A 19 3.15 -63.08 15.98
N SER A 20 3.98 -62.39 15.20
CA SER A 20 4.81 -61.29 15.71
C SER A 20 3.91 -60.23 16.36
N LYS A 21 3.88 -60.20 17.69
CA LYS A 21 3.15 -59.21 18.49
C LYS A 21 3.94 -57.92 18.61
N ASN A 22 4.32 -57.33 17.48
CA ASN A 22 5.00 -56.03 17.46
C ASN A 22 3.98 -54.93 17.83
N GLU A 23 3.56 -54.93 19.09
CA GLU A 23 2.65 -53.96 19.69
C GLU A 23 3.49 -52.76 20.14
N TYR A 24 3.65 -51.79 19.25
CA TYR A 24 4.28 -50.52 19.62
C TYR A 24 3.29 -49.66 20.39
N GLN A 25 3.59 -49.38 21.66
CA GLN A 25 2.89 -48.35 22.41
C GLN A 25 3.55 -47.00 22.12
N ILE A 26 2.91 -46.21 21.26
CA ILE A 26 3.33 -44.81 21.06
C ILE A 26 2.82 -44.02 22.26
N VAL A 27 3.67 -43.86 23.27
CA VAL A 27 3.42 -42.95 24.39
C VAL A 27 3.78 -41.55 23.92
N ILE A 28 2.78 -40.73 23.61
CA ILE A 28 2.95 -39.29 23.49
C ILE A 28 2.98 -38.77 24.93
N PRO A 29 4.11 -38.24 25.42
CA PRO A 29 4.13 -37.60 26.73
C PRO A 29 3.18 -36.40 26.67
N ASP A 30 2.30 -36.27 27.66
CA ASP A 30 1.55 -35.03 27.86
C ASP A 30 2.57 -33.96 28.27
N LEU A 31 3.10 -33.26 27.27
CA LEU A 31 3.81 -32.01 27.49
C LEU A 31 2.81 -31.05 28.14
N PRO A 32 3.19 -30.34 29.22
CA PRO A 32 2.34 -29.29 29.76
C PRO A 32 1.96 -28.37 28.60
N ALA A 33 0.68 -27.98 28.52
CA ALA A 33 0.18 -27.08 27.49
C ALA A 33 1.22 -25.98 27.31
N GLU A 34 1.80 -25.87 26.11
CA GLU A 34 2.74 -24.81 25.75
C GLU A 34 2.05 -23.50 26.13
N GLU A 35 2.38 -23.00 27.32
CA GLU A 35 2.14 -21.64 27.73
C GLU A 35 2.97 -20.87 26.73
N SER A 36 2.30 -20.39 25.67
CA SER A 36 2.92 -19.80 24.49
C SER A 36 4.09 -18.96 24.99
N GLU A 37 5.32 -19.42 24.72
CA GLU A 37 6.47 -18.78 25.32
C GLU A 37 6.36 -17.29 25.04
N PRO A 38 6.55 -16.41 26.04
CA PRO A 38 6.46 -14.99 25.80
C PRO A 38 7.44 -14.70 24.69
N VAL A 39 6.94 -14.36 23.50
CA VAL A 39 7.75 -14.14 22.29
C VAL A 39 8.93 -13.29 22.72
N GLU A 40 10.11 -13.92 22.83
CA GLU A 40 11.30 -13.24 23.29
C GLU A 40 11.43 -12.02 22.38
N GLN A 41 11.58 -10.84 22.97
CA GLN A 41 11.84 -9.63 22.21
C GLN A 41 13.18 -9.87 21.51
N MET A 42 13.11 -10.38 20.28
CA MET A 42 14.28 -10.65 19.46
C MET A 42 15.08 -9.36 19.41
N GLU A 43 16.39 -9.46 19.64
CA GLU A 43 17.28 -8.32 19.57
C GLU A 43 17.13 -7.68 18.20
N GLU A 44 16.53 -6.47 18.15
CA GLU A 44 16.24 -5.77 16.90
C GLU A 44 17.57 -5.57 16.13
N ASP A 45 17.74 -6.25 14.99
CA ASP A 45 18.88 -6.01 14.10
C ASP A 45 18.88 -4.53 13.67
N MET A 46 20.06 -3.99 13.29
CA MET A 46 20.16 -2.61 12.79
C MET A 46 19.18 -2.30 11.64
N SER A 47 18.75 -3.31 10.89
CA SER A 47 17.68 -3.20 9.88
C SER A 47 16.31 -2.84 10.45
N GLU A 48 15.95 -3.38 11.61
CA GLU A 48 14.66 -3.16 12.25
C GLU A 48 14.57 -1.76 12.85
N VAL A 49 15.65 -1.30 13.49
CA VAL A 49 15.80 0.09 13.94
C VAL A 49 15.63 1.07 12.76
N LEU A 50 16.28 0.80 11.63
CA LEU A 50 16.15 1.61 10.41
C LEU A 50 14.71 1.57 9.85
N ALA A 51 14.06 0.40 9.84
CA ALA A 51 12.68 0.27 9.39
C ALA A 51 11.72 1.11 10.25
N ARG A 52 11.90 1.08 11.58
CA ARG A 52 11.11 1.87 12.52
C ARG A 52 11.33 3.37 12.36
N GLN A 53 12.57 3.80 12.13
CA GLN A 53 12.89 5.20 11.86
C GLN A 53 12.24 5.67 10.54
N ARG A 54 12.41 4.91 9.45
CA ARG A 54 11.76 5.20 8.15
C ARG A 54 10.25 5.24 8.26
N ALA A 55 9.63 4.33 9.01
CA ALA A 55 8.18 4.33 9.23
C ALA A 55 7.71 5.60 9.97
N LYS A 56 8.44 6.04 11.00
CA LYS A 56 8.15 7.29 11.73
C LYS A 56 8.30 8.51 10.82
N GLU A 57 9.35 8.54 10.01
CA GLU A 57 9.59 9.62 9.04
C GLU A 57 8.51 9.64 7.96
N ALA A 58 8.14 8.48 7.40
CA ALA A 58 7.06 8.35 6.44
C ALA A 58 5.72 8.80 7.02
N ALA A 59 5.41 8.47 8.28
CA ALA A 59 4.21 8.95 8.96
C ALA A 59 4.22 10.49 9.13
N LYS A 60 5.37 11.08 9.48
CA LYS A 60 5.54 12.54 9.51
C LYS A 60 5.33 13.14 8.12
N GLN A 61 5.92 12.56 7.08
CA GLN A 61 5.73 13.03 5.71
C GLN A 61 4.28 12.92 5.25
N ALA A 62 3.58 11.82 5.55
CA ALA A 62 2.18 11.62 5.21
C ALA A 62 1.25 12.62 5.93
N THR A 63 1.50 12.91 7.22
CA THR A 63 0.74 13.94 7.95
C THR A 63 1.01 15.34 7.38
N LEU A 64 2.26 15.63 6.98
CA LEU A 64 2.61 16.86 6.29
C LEU A 64 1.90 16.97 4.93
N LEU A 65 1.89 15.91 4.11
CA LEU A 65 1.20 15.85 2.81
C LEU A 65 -0.30 16.05 2.94
N ARG A 66 -0.94 15.42 3.93
CA ARG A 66 -2.39 15.59 4.18
C ARG A 66 -2.79 17.03 4.51
N LYS A 67 -1.88 17.81 5.10
CA LYS A 67 -2.08 19.23 5.38
C LYS A 67 -1.84 20.13 4.16
N ARG A 68 -1.30 19.59 3.06
CA ARG A 68 -1.08 20.34 1.80
C ARG A 68 -2.35 20.38 0.96
N LEU A 69 -2.39 21.29 0.00
CA LEU A 69 -3.47 21.40 -0.97
C LEU A 69 -3.64 20.14 -1.82
N LYS A 70 -4.88 19.92 -2.30
CA LYS A 70 -5.24 18.70 -3.03
C LYS A 70 -4.45 18.48 -4.32
N VAL A 71 -4.04 19.57 -4.96
CA VAL A 71 -3.17 19.55 -6.15
C VAL A 71 -1.84 18.86 -5.84
N LEU A 72 -1.21 19.21 -4.70
CA LEU A 72 0.04 18.59 -4.24
C LEU A 72 -0.16 17.16 -3.73
N GLN A 73 -1.29 16.88 -3.06
CA GLN A 73 -1.62 15.52 -2.61
C GLN A 73 -1.78 14.52 -3.76
N ARG A 74 -2.20 14.99 -4.93
CA ARG A 74 -2.45 14.18 -6.12
C ARG A 74 -1.35 14.29 -7.17
N GLU A 75 -0.26 14.98 -6.85
CA GLU A 75 0.86 15.24 -7.77
C GLU A 75 0.38 15.82 -9.12
N LEU A 76 -0.67 16.65 -9.07
CA LEU A 76 -1.21 17.31 -10.24
C LEU A 76 -0.34 18.51 -10.63
N PRO A 77 -0.28 18.86 -11.94
CA PRO A 77 0.36 20.10 -12.36
C PRO A 77 -0.33 21.27 -11.67
N ARG A 78 0.46 22.17 -11.11
CA ARG A 78 -0.07 23.34 -10.41
C ARG A 78 -0.65 24.33 -11.39
N THR A 79 -1.64 25.08 -10.92
CA THR A 79 -2.22 26.18 -11.69
C THR A 79 -1.14 27.25 -11.94
N PRO A 80 -1.08 27.83 -13.15
CA PRO A 80 -0.14 28.90 -13.45
C PRO A 80 -0.39 30.13 -12.55
N PRO A 81 0.64 30.92 -12.22
CA PRO A 81 0.50 32.11 -11.37
C PRO A 81 -0.52 33.11 -11.94
N THR A 82 -0.59 33.23 -13.27
CA THR A 82 -1.59 34.03 -13.98
C THR A 82 -3.03 33.69 -13.61
N GLY A 83 -3.30 32.42 -13.28
CA GLY A 83 -4.64 32.00 -12.85
C GLY A 83 -5.04 32.59 -11.49
N VAL A 84 -4.07 32.75 -10.57
CA VAL A 84 -4.30 33.35 -9.25
C VAL A 84 -4.53 34.85 -9.36
N GLU A 85 -3.78 35.53 -10.23
CA GLU A 85 -3.96 36.97 -10.51
C GLU A 85 -5.34 37.26 -11.12
N LEU A 86 -5.81 36.41 -12.04
CA LEU A 86 -7.16 36.51 -12.60
C LEU A 86 -8.24 36.35 -11.52
N LEU A 87 -8.09 35.40 -10.60
CA LEU A 87 -9.03 35.17 -9.50
C LEU A 87 -9.10 36.40 -8.58
N LYS A 88 -7.97 37.04 -8.26
CA LYS A 88 -7.93 38.30 -7.53
C LYS A 88 -8.71 39.41 -8.23
N SER A 89 -8.50 39.56 -9.54
CA SER A 89 -9.14 40.62 -10.33
C SER A 89 -10.67 40.45 -10.42
N SER A 90 -11.16 39.21 -10.34
CA SER A 90 -12.59 38.90 -10.36
C SER A 90 -13.31 39.23 -9.05
N LEU A 91 -12.56 39.48 -7.98
CA LEU A 91 -13.11 39.67 -6.64
C LEU A 91 -13.47 41.15 -6.44
N GLN A 92 -14.45 41.61 -7.23
CA GLN A 92 -15.01 42.94 -7.11
C GLN A 92 -16.19 42.89 -6.14
N THR A 93 -16.11 43.69 -5.07
CA THR A 93 -17.24 43.93 -4.17
C THR A 93 -18.32 44.65 -4.95
N SER A 94 -19.43 43.97 -5.22
CA SER A 94 -20.62 44.64 -5.74
C SER A 94 -21.36 45.29 -4.56
N ASP A 95 -22.06 46.41 -4.77
CA ASP A 95 -22.70 47.13 -3.65
C ASP A 95 -24.07 46.56 -3.24
N ASN A 96 -24.59 45.56 -3.97
CA ASN A 96 -25.93 44.99 -3.79
C ASN A 96 -25.86 43.47 -3.57
N VAL A 97 -25.16 43.06 -2.51
CA VAL A 97 -24.82 41.66 -2.22
C VAL A 97 -25.84 41.06 -1.25
N THR A 98 -26.36 39.87 -1.56
CA THR A 98 -27.11 39.11 -0.55
C THR A 98 -26.14 38.53 0.49
N TYR A 99 -26.59 38.23 1.71
CA TYR A 99 -25.71 37.62 2.73
C TYR A 99 -25.02 36.33 2.27
N LEU A 100 -25.64 35.59 1.33
CA LEU A 100 -25.04 34.40 0.74
C LEU A 100 -23.87 34.76 -0.19
N ASP A 101 -24.06 35.77 -1.03
CA ASP A 101 -23.01 36.25 -1.94
C ASP A 101 -21.83 36.85 -1.15
N GLU A 102 -22.08 37.50 -0.01
CA GLU A 102 -21.03 38.03 0.88
C GLU A 102 -20.21 36.89 1.49
N ALA A 103 -20.87 35.83 1.96
CA ALA A 103 -20.18 34.63 2.45
C ALA A 103 -19.34 33.98 1.34
N ASP A 104 -19.87 33.91 0.11
CA ASP A 104 -19.13 33.39 -1.04
C ASP A 104 -17.94 34.28 -1.42
N GLU A 105 -18.05 35.60 -1.31
CA GLU A 105 -16.93 36.54 -1.50
C GLU A 105 -15.82 36.29 -0.46
N LEU A 106 -16.19 36.15 0.82
CA LEU A 106 -15.23 35.83 1.89
C LEU A 106 -14.52 34.50 1.64
N ILE A 107 -15.26 33.47 1.23
CA ILE A 107 -14.67 32.16 0.88
C ILE A 107 -13.68 32.30 -0.28
N ARG A 108 -14.01 33.11 -1.29
CA ARG A 108 -13.11 33.36 -2.44
C ARG A 108 -11.84 34.09 -2.05
N TRP A 109 -11.91 35.07 -1.13
CA TRP A 109 -10.73 35.75 -0.58
C TRP A 109 -9.80 34.77 0.13
N GLU A 110 -10.35 33.98 1.05
CA GLU A 110 -9.59 32.96 1.79
C GLU A 110 -8.95 31.92 0.86
N LEU A 111 -9.64 31.53 -0.23
CA LEU A 111 -9.09 30.63 -1.23
C LEU A 111 -7.85 31.22 -1.93
N VAL A 112 -7.88 32.51 -2.27
CA VAL A 112 -6.76 33.19 -2.92
C VAL A 112 -5.56 33.26 -1.96
N ASP A 113 -5.77 33.67 -0.71
CA ASP A 113 -4.73 33.71 0.31
C ASP A 113 -4.11 32.33 0.56
N LEU A 114 -4.95 31.29 0.64
CA LEU A 114 -4.52 29.91 0.77
C LEU A 114 -3.59 29.46 -0.39
N LEU A 115 -3.93 29.84 -1.63
CA LEU A 115 -3.14 29.53 -2.82
C LEU A 115 -1.78 30.25 -2.80
N GLU A 116 -1.74 31.49 -2.33
CA GLU A 116 -0.49 32.27 -2.20
C GLU A 116 0.43 31.73 -1.12
N HIS A 117 -0.10 31.41 0.05
CA HIS A 117 0.68 30.80 1.12
C HIS A 117 1.31 29.47 0.70
N ASP A 118 0.56 28.65 -0.04
CA ASP A 118 1.09 27.40 -0.60
C ASP A 118 2.16 27.69 -1.67
N ALA A 119 1.99 28.74 -2.48
CA ALA A 119 2.96 29.14 -3.50
C ALA A 119 4.31 29.53 -2.90
N VAL A 120 4.31 30.29 -1.80
CA VAL A 120 5.53 30.69 -1.07
C VAL A 120 6.22 29.49 -0.44
N LYS A 121 5.46 28.55 0.15
CA LYS A 121 6.03 27.39 0.85
C LYS A 121 6.65 26.36 -0.10
N TYR A 122 6.10 26.25 -1.31
CA TYR A 122 6.52 25.28 -2.32
C TYR A 122 6.66 25.99 -3.66
N PRO A 123 7.75 26.74 -3.92
CA PRO A 123 7.92 27.42 -5.20
C PRO A 123 7.91 26.42 -6.36
N MET A 124 7.17 26.71 -7.42
CA MET A 124 7.25 25.93 -8.66
C MET A 124 8.55 26.27 -9.36
N ASN A 125 9.41 25.28 -9.58
CA ASN A 125 10.53 25.43 -10.51
C ASN A 125 9.92 25.53 -11.92
N GLU A 126 10.23 26.58 -12.68
CA GLU A 126 9.59 26.89 -13.98
C GLU A 126 9.80 25.79 -15.06
N GLU A 127 10.55 24.74 -14.75
CA GLU A 127 10.87 23.60 -15.60
C GLU A 127 9.86 22.43 -15.48
N ALA A 128 8.58 22.70 -15.19
CA ALA A 128 7.58 21.64 -15.31
C ALA A 128 7.40 21.27 -16.81
N PRO A 129 7.67 20.03 -17.21
CA PRO A 129 7.66 19.63 -18.62
C PRO A 129 6.25 19.76 -19.16
N THR A 130 6.12 20.55 -20.23
CA THR A 130 4.96 20.54 -21.10
C THR A 130 4.71 19.09 -21.52
N LYS A 131 3.67 18.46 -20.94
CA LYS A 131 3.28 17.10 -21.30
C LYS A 131 2.99 17.09 -22.80
N GLU A 132 3.85 16.38 -23.53
CA GLU A 132 3.76 16.17 -24.96
C GLU A 132 2.31 15.83 -25.35
N LYS A 133 1.76 16.67 -26.21
CA LYS A 133 0.49 16.48 -26.89
C LYS A 133 0.60 15.18 -27.69
N ARG A 134 0.21 14.03 -27.12
CA ARG A 134 0.06 12.77 -27.86
C ARG A 134 -1.00 12.99 -28.93
N LYS A 135 -0.53 13.27 -30.13
CA LYS A 135 -1.31 13.41 -31.35
C LYS A 135 -1.96 12.07 -31.63
N SER A 136 -3.29 12.00 -31.47
CA SER A 136 -4.09 10.86 -31.88
C SER A 136 -3.94 10.66 -33.39
N THR A 137 -3.34 9.54 -33.78
CA THR A 137 -3.39 9.05 -35.15
C THR A 137 -4.78 8.50 -35.41
N LYS A 138 -5.64 9.29 -36.07
CA LYS A 138 -6.89 8.77 -36.65
C LYS A 138 -6.53 7.80 -37.77
N ALA A 139 -6.70 6.50 -37.53
CA ALA A 139 -6.76 5.50 -38.59
C ALA A 139 -8.10 5.65 -39.32
N THR A 140 -8.07 6.26 -40.51
CA THR A 140 -9.17 6.16 -41.48
C THR A 140 -9.01 4.84 -42.21
N THR A 141 -9.94 3.91 -42.00
CA THR A 141 -10.16 2.76 -42.88
C THR A 141 -11.25 3.14 -43.87
N ASN A 142 -10.85 3.54 -45.08
CA ASN A 142 -11.79 3.71 -46.19
C ASN A 142 -12.03 2.34 -46.85
N GLY A 143 -13.16 1.70 -46.54
CA GLY A 143 -13.75 0.63 -47.35
C GLY A 143 -15.00 1.17 -48.04
N LYS A 144 -14.93 1.39 -49.35
CA LYS A 144 -16.04 1.79 -50.22
C LYS A 144 -16.64 0.50 -50.85
N PRO A 145 -17.97 0.44 -51.13
CA PRO A 145 -18.70 -0.83 -51.33
C PRO A 145 -18.41 -1.53 -52.66
#